data_AF-A0A662PZF9-F1
#
_entry.id   AF-A0A662PZF9-F1
#
_cell.length_a   1.000
_cell.length_b   1.000
_cell.length_c   1.000
_cell.angle_alpha   90.00
_cell.angle_beta   90.00
_cell.angle_gamma   90.00
#
_symmetry.space_group_name_H-M   'P 1'
#
loop_
_entity.id
_entity.type
_entity.pdbx_description
1 polymer ?
#
loop_
_entity_poly.entity_id
_entity_poly.type
_entity_poly.pdbx_seq_one_letter_code
_entity_poly.pdbx_strand_id
1 'polypeptide(L)' 'MRIFVWDLNMQTHAETIVVFIYYALGAGGLFLYARAVSRPSDPRTTKYMLFFSFLLILLAALGIYSGYLEKFTRP' A
#
# COMPACT_ATOMS: atom_id res chain seq x y z
N MET A 1 4.42 -2.42 22.21
CA MET A 1 5.56 -2.64 21.28
C MET A 1 5.29 -1.80 20.05
N ARG A 2 6.20 -0.91 19.68
CA ARG A 2 5.98 0.05 18.59
C ARG A 2 6.76 -0.38 17.34
N ILE A 3 6.12 -0.30 16.19
CA ILE A 3 6.69 -0.77 14.93
C ILE A 3 7.58 0.33 14.33
N PHE A 4 7.09 1.57 14.29
CA PHE A 4 7.80 2.73 13.74
C PHE A 4 8.62 3.46 14.80
N VAL A 5 9.91 3.67 14.54
CA VAL A 5 10.78 4.47 15.42
C VAL A 5 10.71 5.94 14.99
N TRP A 6 10.78 6.88 15.95
CA TRP A 6 10.72 8.33 15.64
C TRP A 6 11.95 8.86 14.91
N ASP A 7 13.11 8.22 15.09
CA ASP A 7 14.33 8.64 14.43
C ASP A 7 14.26 8.33 12.93
N LEU A 8 14.47 9.34 12.10
CA LEU A 8 14.48 9.23 10.65
C LEU A 8 15.72 8.48 10.14
N ASN A 9 16.81 8.49 10.90
CA ASN A 9 18.05 7.79 10.57
C ASN A 9 18.06 6.34 11.07
N MET A 10 17.02 5.92 11.80
CA MET A 10 16.86 4.53 12.25
C MET A 10 15.64 3.89 11.59
N GLN A 11 15.81 2.63 11.21
CA GLN A 11 14.75 1.79 10.67
C GLN A 11 14.88 0.39 11.26
N THR A 12 13.80 -0.12 11.85
CA THR A 12 13.80 -1.48 12.42
C THR A 12 13.44 -2.51 11.35
N HIS A 13 13.82 -3.77 11.55
CA HIS A 13 13.38 -4.87 10.67
C HIS A 13 11.85 -4.94 10.54
N ALA A 14 11.13 -4.71 11.65
CA ALA A 14 9.67 -4.70 11.65
C ALA A 14 9.11 -3.54 10.81
N GLU A 15 9.66 -2.33 10.96
CA GLU A 15 9.29 -1.16 10.16
C GLU A 15 9.51 -1.40 8.66
N THR A 16 10.67 -1.95 8.29
CA THR A 16 10.97 -2.28 6.89
C THR A 16 9.97 -3.28 6.31
N ILE A 17 9.64 -4.36 7.04
CA ILE A 17 8.69 -5.37 6.56
C ILE A 17 7.31 -4.76 6.35
N VAL A 18 6.82 -3.96 7.30
CA VAL A 18 5.49 -3.35 7.23
C VAL A 18 5.41 -2.36 6.07
N VAL A 19 6.40 -1.47 5.94
CA VAL A 19 6.46 -0.50 4.82
C VAL A 19 6.56 -1.22 3.47
N PHE A 20 7.38 -2.28 3.39
CA PHE A 20 7.50 -3.10 2.19
C PHE A 20 6.16 -3.72 1.77
N ILE A 21 5.38 -4.26 2.72
CA ILE A 21 4.05 -4.83 2.43
C ILE A 21 3.14 -3.76 1.83
N TYR A 22 3.08 -2.56 2.41
CA TYR A 22 2.24 -1.49 1.87
C TYR A 22 2.69 -1.05 0.47
N TYR A 23 3.99 -0.97 0.20
CA TYR A 23 4.48 -0.70 -1.15
C TYR A 23 4.14 -1.82 -2.13
N ALA A 24 4.24 -3.09 -1.72
CA ALA A 24 3.86 -4.23 -2.55
C ALA A 24 2.37 -4.23 -2.88
N LEU A 25 1.51 -3.88 -1.92
CA LEU A 25 0.07 -3.70 -2.15
C LEU A 25 -0.21 -2.56 -3.14
N GLY A 26 0.45 -1.41 -2.97
CA GLY A 26 0.31 -0.27 -3.89
C GLY A 26 0.76 -0.61 -5.31
N ALA A 27 1.92 -1.25 -5.45
CA ALA A 27 2.44 -1.71 -6.74
C ALA A 27 1.51 -2.75 -7.40
N GLY A 28 1.02 -3.72 -6.62
CA GLY A 28 0.06 -4.72 -7.09
C GLY A 28 -1.26 -4.11 -7.54
N GLY A 29 -1.77 -3.12 -6.79
CA GLY A 29 -2.96 -2.36 -7.17
C GLY A 29 -2.78 -1.59 -8.48
N LEU A 30 -1.70 -0.83 -8.61
CA LEU A 30 -1.37 -0.11 -9.86
C LEU A 30 -1.19 -1.06 -11.05
N PHE A 31 -0.55 -2.21 -10.83
CA PHE A 31 -0.39 -3.22 -11.87
C PHE A 31 -1.73 -3.79 -12.32
N LEU A 32 -2.64 -4.08 -11.39
CA LEU A 32 -4.00 -4.52 -11.70
C LEU A 32 -4.80 -3.45 -12.46
N TYR A 33 -4.69 -2.18 -12.06
CA TYR A 33 -5.27 -1.05 -12.78
C TYR A 33 -4.78 -1.00 -14.22
N ALA A 34 -3.45 -0.97 -14.40
CA ALA A 34 -2.82 -0.88 -15.71
C ALA A 34 -3.27 -2.03 -16.62
N ARG A 35 -3.35 -3.25 -16.08
CA ARG A 35 -3.84 -4.42 -16.81
C ARG A 35 -5.32 -4.29 -17.18
N ALA A 36 -6.17 -3.85 -16.26
CA ALA A 36 -7.61 -3.70 -16.49
C ALA A 36 -7.92 -2.68 -17.59
N VAL A 37 -7.15 -1.58 -17.64
CA VAL A 37 -7.35 -0.50 -18.63
C VAL A 37 -6.67 -0.83 -19.97
N SER A 38 -5.48 -1.41 -19.96
CA SER A 38 -4.71 -1.65 -21.20
C SER A 38 -5.15 -2.89 -21.96
N ARG A 39 -5.65 -3.91 -21.27
CA ARG A 39 -6.14 -5.17 -21.87
C ARG A 39 -7.44 -5.58 -21.19
N PRO A 40 -8.55 -4.89 -21.48
CA PRO A 40 -9.84 -5.21 -20.91
C PRO A 40 -10.21 -6.66 -21.26
N SER A 41 -10.40 -7.48 -20.23
CA SER A 41 -10.96 -8.83 -20.36
C SER A 41 -12.49 -8.72 -20.45
N ASP A 42 -13.18 -9.84 -20.26
CA ASP A 42 -14.63 -9.83 -20.11
C ASP A 42 -15.09 -8.77 -19.09
N PRO A 43 -16.26 -8.12 -19.31
CA PRO A 43 -16.68 -6.98 -18.50
C PRO A 43 -16.75 -7.25 -16.99
N ARG A 44 -17.04 -8.51 -16.62
CA ARG A 44 -17.12 -8.96 -15.24
C ARG A 44 -15.74 -8.99 -14.59
N THR A 45 -14.75 -9.62 -15.22
CA THR A 45 -13.38 -9.65 -14.73
C THR A 45 -12.78 -8.25 -14.64
N THR A 46 -12.98 -7.40 -15.66
CA THR A 46 -12.47 -6.02 -15.65
C THR A 46 -13.04 -5.22 -14.48
N LYS A 47 -14.33 -5.37 -14.17
CA LYS A 47 -14.96 -4.74 -12.99
C LYS A 47 -14.30 -5.18 -11.68
N TYR A 48 -14.07 -6.48 -11.50
CA TYR A 48 -13.41 -6.97 -10.29
C TYR A 48 -11.95 -6.50 -10.19
N MET A 49 -11.21 -6.49 -11.30
CA MET A 49 -9.84 -5.99 -11.32
C MET A 49 -9.74 -4.52 -10.91
N LEU A 50 -10.64 -3.67 -11.41
CA LEU A 50 -10.69 -2.26 -11.02
C LEU A 50 -11.07 -2.09 -9.53
N PHE A 51 -12.03 -2.87 -9.04
CA PHE A 51 -12.42 -2.84 -7.62
C PHE A 51 -11.26 -3.25 -6.70
N PHE A 52 -10.59 -4.37 -6.99
CA PHE A 52 -9.46 -4.83 -6.18
C PHE A 52 -8.24 -3.93 -6.32
N SER A 53 -7.99 -3.39 -7.52
CA SER A 53 -6.99 -2.35 -7.72
C SER A 53 -7.22 -1.16 -6.78
N PHE A 54 -8.46 -0.64 -6.75
CA PHE A 54 -8.81 0.46 -5.87
C PHE A 54 -8.59 0.09 -4.39
N LEU A 55 -9.06 -1.08 -3.96
CA LEU A 55 -8.94 -1.54 -2.58
C LEU A 55 -7.47 -1.66 -2.14
N LEU A 56 -6.61 -2.22 -3.00
CA LEU A 56 -5.18 -2.38 -2.72
C LEU A 56 -4.46 -1.04 -2.60
N ILE A 57 -4.75 -0.11 -3.52
CA ILE A 57 -4.17 1.24 -3.49
C ILE A 57 -4.66 1.98 -2.24
N LEU A 58 -5.94 1.89 -1.91
CA LEU A 58 -6.52 2.51 -0.71
C LEU A 58 -5.86 1.97 0.56
N LEU A 59 -5.72 0.66 0.68
CA LEU A 59 -5.08 0.04 1.84
C LEU A 59 -3.59 0.43 1.96
N ALA A 60 -2.88 0.47 0.84
CA ALA A 60 -1.49 0.94 0.79
C ALA A 60 -1.38 2.42 1.24
N ALA A 61 -2.26 3.29 0.73
CA ALA A 61 -2.27 4.71 1.09
C ALA A 61 -2.56 4.91 2.59
N LEU A 62 -3.58 4.23 3.13
CA LEU A 62 -3.91 4.30 4.55
C LEU A 62 -2.78 3.77 5.43
N GLY A 63 -2.14 2.66 5.04
CA GLY A 63 -1.02 2.08 5.78
C GLY A 63 0.21 2.97 5.81
N ILE A 64 0.61 3.52 4.67
CA ILE A 64 1.74 4.46 4.57
C ILE A 64 1.44 5.74 5.34
N TYR A 65 0.22 6.28 5.21
CA TYR A 65 -0.19 7.48 5.93
C TYR A 65 -0.22 7.26 7.45
N SER A 66 -0.71 6.10 7.92
CA SER A 66 -0.66 5.74 9.33
C SER A 66 0.77 5.62 9.84
N GLY A 67 1.65 4.94 9.09
CA GLY A 67 3.07 4.82 9.45
C GLY A 67 3.78 6.17 9.48
N TYR A 68 3.45 7.07 8.55
CA TYR A 68 3.91 8.45 8.55
C TYR A 68 3.45 9.17 9.82
N LEU A 69 2.15 9.14 10.14
CA LEU A 69 1.64 9.76 11.36
C LEU A 69 2.37 9.21 12.57
N GLU A 70 2.46 7.89 12.75
CA GLU A 70 3.19 7.30 13.87
C GLU A 70 4.65 7.78 13.95
N LYS A 71 5.34 7.98 12.82
CA LYS A 71 6.74 8.43 12.81
C LYS A 71 6.89 9.91 13.18
N PHE A 72 5.88 10.75 12.92
CA PHE A 72 5.97 12.21 13.12
C PHE A 72 5.12 12.77 14.26
N THR A 73 4.10 12.06 14.74
CA THR A 73 3.43 12.38 15.98
C THR A 73 4.27 11.84 17.15
N ARG A 74 4.92 12.77 17.85
CA ARG A 74 5.50 12.52 19.18
C ARG A 74 4.35 12.21 20.18
N PRO A 75 4.62 11.58 21.34
CA PRO A 75 3.63 11.45 22.39
C PRO A 75 3.13 12.81 22.86
#